data_AF-A0A497RZ45-F1
#
_entry.id   AF-A0A497RZ45-F1
#
_cell.length_a   1.000
_cell.length_b   1.000
_cell.length_c   1.000
_cell.angle_alpha   90.00
_cell.angle_beta   90.00
_cell.angle_gamma   90.00
#
_symmetry.space_group_name_H-M   'P 1'
#
loop_
_entity.id
_entity.type
_entity.pdbx_description
1 polymer ?
#
loop_
_entity_poly.entity_id
_entity_poly.type
_entity_poly.pdbx_seq_one_letter_code
_entity_poly.pdbx_strand_id
1 'polypeptide(L)' 'MAVLRAKEIRNLSKEEAMKRLREIKLELMKERAQARIGGAVKNPGRIRELRRTIARIYTIFGRE' A
#
# COMPACT_ATOMS: atom_id res chain seq x y z
N MET A 1 -11.05 -4.09 2.86
CA MET A 1 -11.28 -2.64 2.71
C MET A 1 -10.06 -2.01 2.04
N ALA A 2 -10.21 -1.24 0.95
CA ALA A 2 -9.04 -0.60 0.34
C ALA A 2 -8.42 0.44 1.29
N VAL A 3 -7.10 0.37 1.54
CA VAL A 3 -6.36 1.36 2.34
C VAL A 3 -6.51 2.76 1.74
N LEU A 4 -6.47 2.86 0.41
CA LEU A 4 -6.85 4.05 -0.35
C LEU A 4 -7.63 3.65 -1.61
N ARG A 5 -8.73 4.36 -1.88
CA ARG A 5 -9.52 4.24 -3.11
C ARG A 5 -8.91 5.10 -4.21
N ALA A 6 -9.18 4.73 -5.46
CA ALA A 6 -8.65 5.45 -6.63
C ALA A 6 -9.06 6.93 -6.67
N LYS A 7 -10.29 7.26 -6.23
CA LYS A 7 -10.76 8.65 -6.15
C LYS A 7 -9.89 9.49 -5.21
N GLU A 8 -9.53 8.94 -4.05
CA GLU A 8 -8.70 9.63 -3.06
C GLU A 8 -7.29 9.85 -3.60
N ILE A 9 -6.73 8.86 -4.32
CA ILE A 9 -5.39 8.95 -4.90
C ILE A 9 -5.33 10.04 -5.99
N ARG A 10 -6.39 10.20 -6.79
CA ARG A 10 -6.46 11.24 -7.83
C ARG A 10 -6.53 12.67 -7.27
N ASN A 11 -6.98 12.82 -6.03
CA ASN A 11 -7.07 14.13 -5.37
C ASN A 11 -5.76 14.53 -4.69
N LEU A 12 -4.74 13.67 -4.68
CA LEU A 12 -3.43 13.98 -4.09
C LEU A 12 -2.54 14.72 -5.08
N SER A 13 -1.59 15.49 -4.56
CA SER A 13 -0.44 15.91 -5.34
C SER A 13 0.53 14.74 -5.59
N LYS A 14 1.40 14.86 -6.61
CA LYS A 14 2.41 13.83 -6.90
C LYS A 14 3.34 13.58 -5.69
N GLU A 15 3.74 14.64 -5.00
CA GLU A 15 4.61 14.54 -3.81
C GLU A 15 3.91 13.82 -2.64
N GLU A 16 2.65 14.16 -2.38
CA GLU A 16 1.84 13.50 -1.35
C GLU A 16 1.61 12.02 -1.67
N ALA A 17 1.33 11.71 -2.93
CA ALA A 17 1.17 10.34 -3.40
C ALA A 17 2.47 9.54 -3.24
N MET A 18 3.63 10.13 -3.53
CA MET A 18 4.93 9.50 -3.32
C MET A 18 5.27 9.33 -1.83
N LYS A 19 4.88 10.28 -0.97
CA LYS A 19 5.03 10.16 0.48
C LYS A 19 4.19 8.99 1.01
N ARG A 20 2.91 8.92 0.65
CA ARG A 20 2.02 7.81 1.00
C ARG A 20 2.51 6.47 0.45
N LEU A 21 3.06 6.47 -0.77
CA LEU A 21 3.66 5.27 -1.37
C LEU A 21 4.79 4.70 -0.51
N ARG A 22 5.67 5.57 0.03
CA ARG A 22 6.75 5.14 0.94
C ARG A 22 6.21 4.53 2.23
N GLU A 23 5.19 5.16 2.82
CA GLU A 23 4.54 4.66 4.04
C GLU A 23 3.91 3.27 3.82
N ILE A 24 3.17 3.09 2.72
CA ILE A 24 2.52 1.81 2.37
C ILE A 24 3.55 0.71 2.08
N LYS A 25 4.69 1.07 1.46
CA LYS A 25 5.80 0.12 1.24
C LYS A 25 6.42 -0.34 2.57
N LEU A 26 6.63 0.57 3.53
CA LEU A 26 7.13 0.23 4.86
C LEU A 26 6.14 -0.68 5.60
N GLU A 27 4.85 -0.39 5.51
CA GLU A 27 3.81 -1.23 6.12
C GLU A 27 3.80 -2.63 5.49
N LEU A 28 3.88 -2.73 4.16
CA LEU A 28 3.95 -4.01 3.46
C LEU A 28 5.18 -4.84 3.88
N MET A 29 6.31 -4.18 4.14
CA MET A 29 7.51 -4.85 4.63
C MET A 29 7.29 -5.44 6.04
N LYS A 30 6.68 -4.67 6.95
CA LYS A 30 6.36 -5.13 8.31
C LYS A 30 5.39 -6.31 8.29
N GLU A 31 4.32 -6.23 7.50
CA GLU A 31 3.34 -7.31 7.34
C GLU A 31 3.98 -8.59 6.79
N ARG A 32 4.89 -8.46 5.82
CA ARG A 32 5.66 -9.60 5.29
C ARG A 32 6.59 -10.21 6.33
N ALA A 33 7.24 -9.39 7.16
CA ALA A 33 8.11 -9.87 8.23
C ALA A 33 7.29 -10.66 9.26
N GLN A 34 6.15 -10.13 9.70
CA GLN A 34 5.24 -10.81 10.63
C GLN A 34 4.70 -12.13 10.05
N ALA A 35 4.29 -12.13 8.78
CA ALA A 35 3.82 -13.35 8.10
C ALA A 35 4.91 -14.43 8.03
N ARG A 36 6.18 -14.06 7.85
CA ARG A 36 7.31 -15.01 7.82
C ARG A 36 7.64 -15.59 9.18
N ILE A 37 7.47 -14.83 10.25
CA ILE A 37 7.73 -15.28 11.62
C ILE A 37 6.69 -16.33 12.08
N GLY A 38 5.62 -16.53 11.30
CA GLY A 38 4.59 -17.54 11.60
C GLY A 38 3.63 -17.12 12.71
N GLY A 39 3.63 -15.84 13.09
CA GLY A 39 2.66 -15.28 14.01
C GLY A 39 1.25 -15.33 13.42
N ALA A 40 0.23 -15.48 14.28
CA ALA A 40 -1.17 -15.48 13.87
C ALA A 40 -1.46 -14.28 12.96
N VAL A 41 -1.84 -14.56 11.71
CA VAL A 41 -2.12 -13.55 10.71
C VAL A 41 -3.42 -12.85 11.09
N LYS A 42 -3.31 -11.68 11.74
CA LYS A 42 -4.49 -10.89 12.15
C LYS A 42 -5.39 -10.52 10.97
N ASN A 43 -4.82 -10.34 9.78
CA ASN A 43 -5.59 -10.02 8.59
C ASN A 43 -4.92 -10.55 7.30
N PRO A 44 -5.30 -11.74 6.80
CA PRO A 44 -4.66 -12.36 5.64
C PRO A 44 -4.84 -11.55 4.35
N GLY A 45 -5.86 -10.68 4.30
CA GLY A 45 -6.11 -9.78 3.17
C GLY A 45 -5.16 -8.57 3.12
N ARG A 46 -4.48 -8.22 4.23
CA ARG A 46 -3.76 -6.94 4.35
C ARG A 46 -2.63 -6.79 3.34
N ILE A 47 -1.81 -7.82 3.17
CA ILE A 47 -0.72 -7.84 2.18
C ILE A 47 -1.26 -7.62 0.76
N ARG A 48 -2.38 -8.27 0.41
CA ARG A 48 -3.02 -8.13 -0.91
C ARG A 48 -3.55 -6.71 -1.11
N GLU A 49 -4.11 -6.11 -0.07
CA GLU A 49 -4.63 -4.74 -0.10
C GLU A 49 -3.52 -3.71 -0.26
N LEU A 50 -2.45 -3.81 0.52
CA LEU A 50 -1.29 -2.91 0.41
C LEU A 50 -0.66 -2.97 -0.99
N ARG A 51 -0.49 -4.18 -1.55
CA ARG A 51 0.00 -4.35 -2.93
C ARG A 51 -0.91 -3.69 -3.97
N ARG A 52 -2.23 -3.82 -3.82
CA ARG A 52 -3.21 -3.18 -4.72
C ARG A 52 -3.16 -1.67 -4.61
N THR A 53 -3.00 -1.13 -3.41
CA THR A 53 -2.89 0.32 -3.22
C THR A 53 -1.62 0.88 -3.86
N ILE A 54 -0.47 0.20 -3.70
CA ILE A 54 0.77 0.56 -4.39
C ILE A 54 0.56 0.57 -5.91
N ALA A 55 -0.05 -0.49 -6.45
CA ALA A 55 -0.32 -0.58 -7.88
C ALA A 55 -1.19 0.59 -8.37
N ARG A 56 -2.24 0.97 -7.64
CA ARG A 56 -3.11 2.11 -8.00
C ARG A 56 -2.36 3.44 -8.01
N ILE A 57 -1.48 3.69 -7.05
CA ILE A 57 -0.66 4.91 -7.02
C ILE A 57 0.22 4.96 -8.26
N TYR A 58 0.90 3.87 -8.59
CA TYR A 58 1.71 3.79 -9.81
C TYR A 58 0.91 3.91 -11.11
N THR A 59 -0.31 3.38 -11.16
CA THR A 59 -1.18 3.54 -12.32
C THR A 59 -1.59 4.99 -12.54
N ILE A 60 -1.78 5.78 -11.47
CA ILE A 60 -2.25 7.17 -11.58
C ILE A 60 -1.09 8.15 -11.81
N PHE A 61 0.02 8.00 -11.09
CA PHE A 61 1.14 8.94 -11.15
C PHE A 61 2.32 8.48 -12.02
N GLY A 62 2.22 7.29 -12.60
CA GLY A 62 3.31 6.63 -13.32
C GLY A 62 4.27 5.89 -12.37
N ARG A 63 5.01 4.92 -12.92
CA ARG A 63 6.24 4.43 -12.31
C ARG A 63 7.35 5.41 -12.70
N GLU A 64 8.09 5.90 -11.71
CA GLU A 64 9.46 6.34 -11.95
C GLU A 64 10.31 5.16 -12.43
#